data_AF-X1S4J1-F1
#
_entry.id   AF-X1S4J1-F1
#
_cell.length_a   1.000
_cell.length_b   1.000
_cell.length_c   1.000
_cell.angle_alpha   90.00
_cell.angle_beta   90.00
_cell.angle_gamma   90.00
#
_symmetry.space_group_name_H-M   'P 1'
#
loop_
_entity.id
_entity.type
_entity.pdbx_description
1 polymer ?
#
loop_
_entity_poly.entity_id
_entity_poly.type
_entity_poly.pdbx_seq_one_letter_code
_entity_poly.pdbx_strand_id
1 'polypeptide(L)'
;MRKHKDDISLLANYFLNAVCEKENLGERKLLKSTIEHLKYYSWPGNIRELKHVVERAVILSDSFYIKPEHFGLPKAKKGKKLRELEDTEIKKVLKECNGNVTKAAKVLGIDRKTLYNKLNRKKQQTKDNSNIA
;
A
#
# COMPACT_ATOMS: atom_id res chain seq x y z
N MET A 1 -9.68 21.94 9.74
CA MET A 1 -8.21 21.83 9.56
C MET A 1 -7.89 20.77 8.52
N ARG A 2 -7.43 21.16 7.33
CA ARG A 2 -7.20 20.26 6.17
C ARG A 2 -5.79 20.42 5.59
N LYS A 3 -4.88 21.05 6.32
CA LYS A 3 -3.56 21.50 5.84
C LYS A 3 -2.39 20.51 6.08
N HIS A 4 -2.59 19.40 6.80
CA HIS A 4 -1.50 18.46 7.14
C HIS A 4 -1.50 17.12 6.41
N LYS A 5 -2.44 16.90 5.47
CA LYS A 5 -2.53 15.58 4.80
C LYS A 5 -1.40 15.36 3.80
N ASP A 6 -0.88 16.42 3.18
CA ASP A 6 0.23 16.27 2.24
C ASP A 6 1.57 16.11 2.95
N ASP A 7 1.74 16.74 4.12
CA ASP A 7 2.87 16.52 5.03
C ASP A 7 3.02 15.04 5.42
N ILE A 8 1.91 14.32 5.64
CA ILE A 8 1.95 12.88 5.98
C ILE A 8 2.66 12.07 4.90
N SER A 9 2.49 12.39 3.62
CA SER A 9 3.17 11.66 2.54
C SER A 9 4.67 11.89 2.61
N LEU A 10 5.07 13.14 2.77
CA LEU A 10 6.48 13.52 2.82
C LEU A 10 7.16 12.92 4.06
N LEU A 11 6.54 13.09 5.23
CA LEU A 11 7.04 12.57 6.50
C LEU A 11 7.11 11.04 6.51
N ALA A 12 6.09 10.35 5.99
CA ALA A 12 6.11 8.89 5.94
C ALA A 12 7.23 8.35 5.05
N ASN A 13 7.49 8.99 3.90
CA ASN A 13 8.62 8.62 3.04
C ASN A 13 9.97 8.96 3.70
N TYR A 14 10.06 10.12 4.36
CA TYR A 14 11.26 10.50 5.11
C TYR A 14 11.60 9.49 6.21
N PHE A 15 10.62 9.09 7.03
CA PHE A 15 10.82 8.08 8.07
C PHE A 15 11.14 6.71 7.49
N LEU A 16 10.50 6.31 6.38
CA LEU A 16 10.82 5.06 5.71
C LEU A 16 12.30 5.04 5.29
N ASN A 17 12.77 6.08 4.62
CA ASN A 17 14.15 6.14 4.14
C ASN A 17 15.14 6.14 5.31
N ALA A 18 14.88 6.93 6.34
CA ALA A 18 15.73 6.99 7.53
C ALA A 18 15.84 5.64 8.25
N VAL A 19 14.74 4.87 8.33
CA VAL A 19 14.74 3.53 8.94
C VAL A 19 15.45 2.53 8.04
N CYS A 20 15.24 2.57 6.72
CA CYS A 20 15.95 1.69 5.79
C CYS A 20 17.46 1.90 5.84
N GLU A 21 17.92 3.15 5.95
CA GLU A 21 19.33 3.50 6.08
C GLU A 21 19.90 3.04 7.43
N LYS A 22 19.19 3.35 8.54
CA LYS A 22 19.63 3.00 9.90
C LYS A 22 19.72 1.49 10.15
N GLU A 23 18.79 0.72 9.59
CA GLU A 23 18.68 -0.73 9.81
C GLU A 23 19.26 -1.55 8.63
N ASN A 24 19.87 -0.90 7.64
CA ASN A 24 20.46 -1.50 6.43
C ASN A 24 19.51 -2.45 5.67
N LEU A 25 18.24 -2.04 5.52
CA LEU A 25 17.15 -2.88 4.99
C LEU A 25 16.96 -2.79 3.45
N GLY A 26 17.87 -2.11 2.76
CA GLY A 26 17.78 -1.83 1.32
C GLY A 26 16.66 -0.84 0.94
N GLU A 27 16.50 -0.59 -0.35
CA GLU A 27 15.44 0.29 -0.85
C GLU A 27 14.07 -0.34 -0.62
N ARG A 28 13.12 0.45 -0.11
CA ARG A 28 11.72 0.07 0.09
C ARG A 28 10.82 1.23 -0.30
N LYS A 29 9.55 0.93 -0.59
CA LYS A 29 8.57 1.94 -1.05
C LYS A 29 7.23 1.77 -0.36
N LEU A 30 6.61 2.89 0.01
CA LEU A 30 5.20 2.91 0.41
C LEU A 30 4.31 2.76 -0.83
N LEU A 31 3.34 1.84 -0.79
CA LEU A 31 2.29 1.81 -1.82
C LEU A 31 1.45 3.10 -1.73
N LYS A 32 0.89 3.54 -2.86
CA LYS A 32 -0.05 4.68 -2.87
C LYS A 32 -1.25 4.45 -1.95
N SER A 33 -1.75 3.21 -1.90
CA SER A 33 -2.82 2.82 -0.98
C SER A 33 -2.41 2.94 0.49
N THR A 34 -1.14 2.71 0.81
CA THR A 34 -0.57 2.94 2.15
C THR A 34 -0.59 4.42 2.48
N ILE A 35 -0.08 5.28 1.60
CA ILE A 35 -0.06 6.72 1.82
C ILE A 35 -1.47 7.27 2.07
N GLU A 36 -2.45 6.88 1.25
CA GLU A 36 -3.84 7.31 1.46
C GLU A 36 -4.43 6.79 2.78
N HIS A 37 -4.04 5.59 3.19
CA HIS A 37 -4.45 5.04 4.49
C HIS A 37 -3.89 5.87 5.64
N LEU A 38 -2.61 6.23 5.57
CA LEU A 38 -1.96 7.10 6.56
C LEU A 38 -2.61 8.50 6.58
N LYS A 39 -3.00 9.05 5.42
CA LYS A 39 -3.71 10.34 5.31
C LYS A 39 -5.13 10.33 5.89
N TYR A 40 -5.74 9.15 6.01
CA TYR A 40 -7.10 9.01 6.52
C TYR A 40 -7.13 8.87 8.05
N TYR A 41 -6.02 8.41 8.64
CA TYR A 41 -5.89 8.30 10.08
C TYR A 41 -5.67 9.68 10.73
N SER A 42 -6.28 9.90 11.90
CA SER A 42 -6.27 11.20 12.58
C SER A 42 -5.00 11.47 13.40
N TRP A 43 -4.11 10.48 13.56
CA TRP A 43 -2.84 10.56 14.32
C TRP A 43 -2.99 11.28 15.68
N PRO A 44 -3.74 10.70 16.63
CA PRO A 44 -4.02 11.32 17.93
C PRO A 44 -2.74 11.62 18.75
N GLY A 45 -1.60 10.99 18.42
CA GLY A 45 -0.29 11.17 19.06
C GLY A 45 0.77 11.96 18.27
N ASN A 46 0.39 12.77 17.28
CA ASN A 46 1.29 13.61 16.46
C ASN A 46 2.28 12.81 15.56
N ILE A 47 3.25 13.53 14.97
CA ILE A 47 4.33 13.03 14.09
C ILE A 47 5.14 11.88 14.72
N ARG A 48 5.26 11.83 16.06
CA ARG A 48 5.97 10.76 16.77
C ARG A 48 5.27 9.41 16.61
N GLU A 49 3.94 9.39 16.65
CA GLU A 49 3.16 8.18 16.40
C GLU A 49 3.33 7.73 14.94
N LEU A 50 3.24 8.65 13.97
CA LEU A 50 3.53 8.35 12.57
C LEU A 50 4.92 7.72 12.40
N LYS A 51 5.96 8.31 13.01
CA LYS A 51 7.32 7.75 12.98
C LYS A 51 7.35 6.33 13.53
N HIS A 52 6.81 6.09 14.73
CA HIS A 52 6.83 4.77 15.36
C HIS A 52 6.12 3.71 14.52
N VAL A 53 4.95 4.04 13.95
CA VAL A 53 4.19 3.08 13.15
C VAL A 53 4.90 2.81 11.82
N VAL A 54 5.48 3.82 11.16
CA VAL A 54 6.31 3.63 9.96
C VAL A 54 7.52 2.76 10.28
N GLU A 55 8.25 3.05 11.36
CA GLU A 55 9.44 2.31 11.79
C GLU A 55 9.11 0.83 12.04
N ARG A 56 8.07 0.53 12.82
CA ARG A 56 7.61 -0.85 13.01
C ARG A 56 7.20 -1.52 11.69
N ALA A 57 6.46 -0.83 10.84
CA ALA A 57 5.97 -1.39 9.58
C ALA A 57 7.11 -1.71 8.61
N VAL A 58 8.18 -0.91 8.62
CA VAL A 58 9.38 -1.15 7.81
C VAL A 58 10.19 -2.30 8.39
N ILE A 59 10.49 -2.30 9.69
CA ILE A 59 11.30 -3.35 10.34
C ILE A 59 10.65 -4.74 10.23
N LEU A 60 9.34 -4.82 10.41
CA LEU A 60 8.60 -6.11 10.41
C LEU A 60 8.23 -6.61 9.01
N SER A 61 8.47 -5.80 7.98
CA SER A 61 8.18 -6.17 6.60
C SER A 61 9.42 -6.81 5.97
N ASP A 62 9.24 -7.87 5.20
CA ASP A 62 10.30 -8.43 4.32
C ASP A 62 10.07 -8.06 2.85
N SER A 63 9.10 -7.19 2.58
CA SER A 63 8.68 -6.79 1.24
C SER A 63 9.27 -5.44 0.82
N PHE A 64 9.63 -5.33 -0.47
CA PHE A 64 10.01 -4.06 -1.09
C PHE A 64 8.89 -3.02 -0.96
N TYR A 65 7.64 -3.45 -1.12
CA TYR A 65 6.48 -2.59 -0.95
C TYR A 65 5.84 -2.74 0.44
N ILE A 66 5.76 -1.64 1.19
CA ILE A 66 5.10 -1.57 2.49
C ILE A 66 3.61 -1.27 2.30
N LYS A 67 2.76 -2.10 2.91
CA LYS A 67 1.29 -2.09 2.78
C LYS A 67 0.59 -1.46 3.97
N PRO A 68 -0.69 -1.05 3.82
CA PRO A 68 -1.49 -0.58 4.96
C PRO A 68 -1.57 -1.62 6.10
N GLU A 69 -1.57 -2.91 5.74
CA GLU A 69 -1.69 -4.03 6.68
C GLU A 69 -0.49 -4.13 7.64
N HIS A 70 0.69 -3.63 7.26
CA HIS A 70 1.88 -3.65 8.10
C HIS A 70 1.84 -2.61 9.24
N PHE A 71 0.94 -1.63 9.16
CA PHE A 71 0.85 -0.54 10.14
C PHE A 71 -0.04 -0.89 11.34
N GLY A 72 -0.79 -2.00 11.28
CA GLY A 72 -1.74 -2.38 12.35
C GLY A 72 -2.87 -1.37 12.58
N LEU A 73 -3.07 -0.43 11.65
CA LEU A 73 -4.10 0.60 11.76
C LEU A 73 -5.48 0.01 11.45
N PRO A 74 -6.56 0.56 12.06
CA PRO A 74 -7.92 0.16 11.73
C PRO A 74 -8.12 0.23 10.22
N LYS A 75 -8.62 -0.86 9.64
CA LYS A 75 -8.91 -0.90 8.20
C LYS A 75 -9.84 0.26 7.88
N ALA A 76 -9.31 1.32 7.27
CA ALA A 76 -10.12 2.34 6.64
C ALA A 76 -11.17 1.62 5.79
N LYS A 77 -12.46 1.93 6.00
CA LYS A 77 -13.54 1.36 5.18
C LYS A 77 -13.10 1.52 3.73
N LYS A 78 -12.79 0.40 3.04
CA LYS A 78 -12.18 0.43 1.69
C LYS A 78 -13.15 1.10 0.72
N GLY A 79 -13.08 2.42 0.64
CA GLY A 79 -13.83 3.23 -0.31
C GLY A 79 -13.34 2.97 -1.73
N LYS A 80 -14.16 3.35 -2.71
CA LYS A 80 -13.89 3.14 -4.14
C LYS A 80 -12.47 3.60 -4.54
N LYS A 81 -12.06 4.79 -4.08
CA LYS A 81 -10.73 5.38 -4.33
C LYS A 81 -9.56 4.50 -3.87
N LEU A 82 -9.64 3.90 -2.67
CA LEU A 82 -8.55 3.07 -2.15
C LEU A 82 -8.38 1.77 -2.96
N ARG A 83 -9.49 1.23 -3.46
CA ARG A 83 -9.47 0.04 -4.33
C ARG A 83 -8.89 0.36 -5.70
N GLU A 84 -9.26 1.50 -6.30
CA GLU A 84 -8.73 1.94 -7.60
C GLU A 84 -7.21 2.16 -7.56
N LEU A 85 -6.70 2.69 -6.44
CA LEU A 85 -5.26 2.85 -6.23
C LEU A 85 -4.55 1.52 -6.07
N GLU A 86 -5.10 0.61 -5.27
CA GLU A 86 -4.59 -0.76 -5.12
C GLU A 86 -4.52 -1.47 -6.49
N ASP A 87 -5.56 -1.35 -7.31
CA ASP A 87 -5.60 -1.92 -8.66
C ASP A 87 -4.56 -1.29 -9.60
N THR A 88 -4.41 0.02 -9.54
CA THR A 88 -3.44 0.76 -10.37
C THR A 88 -2.01 0.32 -10.04
N GLU A 89 -1.72 0.13 -8.76
CA GLU A 89 -0.42 -0.31 -8.30
C GLU A 89 -0.14 -1.77 -8.71
N ILE A 90 -1.12 -2.66 -8.58
CA ILE A 90 -1.00 -4.06 -9.06
C ILE A 90 -0.69 -4.11 -10.56
N LYS A 91 -1.38 -3.29 -11.36
CA LYS A 91 -1.14 -3.20 -12.80
C LYS A 91 0.27 -2.70 -13.12
N LYS A 92 0.75 -1.69 -12.36
CA LYS A 92 2.09 -1.14 -12.52
C LYS A 92 3.15 -2.21 -12.26
N VAL A 93 3.08 -2.90 -11.13
CA VAL A 93 4.05 -3.94 -10.77
C VAL A 93 3.98 -5.13 -11.73
N LEU A 94 2.78 -5.50 -12.20
CA LEU A 94 2.66 -6.53 -13.24
C LEU A 94 3.34 -6.12 -14.55
N LYS A 95 3.23 -4.85 -14.95
CA LYS A 95 3.92 -4.33 -16.14
C LYS A 95 5.43 -4.39 -15.96
N GLU A 96 5.94 -3.96 -14.81
CA GLU A 96 7.38 -4.03 -14.45
C GLU A 96 7.89 -5.48 -14.38
N CYS A 97 7.03 -6.43 -14.04
CA CYS A 97 7.34 -7.87 -13.99
C CYS A 97 7.03 -8.62 -15.30
N ASN A 98 6.76 -7.92 -16.41
CA ASN A 98 6.39 -8.51 -17.71
C ASN A 98 5.23 -9.53 -17.61
N GLY A 99 4.22 -9.23 -16.79
CA GLY A 99 3.06 -10.09 -16.56
C GLY A 99 3.32 -11.31 -15.66
N ASN A 100 4.53 -11.49 -15.14
CA ASN A 100 4.85 -12.61 -14.27
C ASN A 100 4.19 -12.43 -12.89
N VAL A 101 3.06 -13.10 -12.70
CA VAL A 101 2.26 -13.05 -11.46
C VAL A 101 3.06 -13.49 -10.23
N THR A 102 3.93 -14.49 -10.36
CA THR A 102 4.75 -14.96 -9.23
C THR A 102 5.78 -13.90 -8.81
N LYS A 103 6.46 -13.28 -9.77
CA LYS A 103 7.40 -12.18 -9.49
C LYS A 103 6.66 -10.96 -8.92
N ALA A 104 5.55 -10.57 -9.53
CA ALA A 104 4.74 -9.45 -9.07
C ALA A 104 4.18 -9.67 -7.65
N ALA A 105 3.74 -10.90 -7.33
CA ALA A 105 3.28 -11.27 -6.00
C ALA A 105 4.41 -11.14 -4.96
N LYS A 106 5.62 -11.63 -5.28
CA LYS A 106 6.81 -11.47 -4.43
C LYS A 106 7.17 -10.01 -4.22
N VAL A 107 7.21 -9.22 -5.29
CA VAL A 107 7.53 -7.78 -5.23
C VAL A 107 6.49 -7.03 -4.38
N LEU A 108 5.20 -7.31 -4.60
CA LEU A 108 4.11 -6.79 -3.78
C LEU A 108 4.06 -7.43 -2.39
N GLY A 109 4.90 -8.41 -2.05
CA GLY A 109 4.89 -9.14 -0.79
C GLY A 109 3.57 -9.85 -0.44
N ILE A 110 2.72 -10.18 -1.42
CA ILE A 110 1.48 -10.95 -1.21
C ILE A 110 1.66 -12.37 -1.73
N ASP A 111 0.86 -13.31 -1.22
CA ASP A 111 0.82 -14.63 -1.83
C ASP A 111 0.21 -14.58 -3.24
N ARG A 112 0.63 -15.54 -4.09
CA ARG A 112 0.19 -15.63 -5.48
C ARG A 112 -1.34 -15.76 -5.60
N LYS A 113 -2.00 -16.48 -4.69
CA LYS A 113 -3.46 -16.69 -4.70
C LYS A 113 -4.18 -15.38 -4.37
N THR A 114 -3.67 -14.56 -3.45
CA THR A 114 -4.18 -13.22 -3.16
C THR A 114 -4.05 -12.30 -4.36
N LEU A 115 -2.90 -12.29 -5.05
CA LEU A 115 -2.75 -11.50 -6.28
C LEU A 115 -3.72 -11.97 -7.37
N TYR A 116 -3.85 -13.29 -7.56
CA TYR A 116 -4.78 -13.87 -8.53
C TYR A 116 -6.25 -13.51 -8.25
N ASN A 117 -6.67 -13.58 -6.99
CA ASN A 117 -8.02 -13.18 -6.57
C ASN A 117 -8.30 -11.70 -6.85
N LYS A 118 -7.32 -10.82 -6.62
CA LYS A 118 -7.44 -9.39 -6.92
C LYS A 118 -7.56 -9.14 -8.43
N LEU A 119 -6.83 -9.89 -9.27
CA LEU A 119 -6.93 -9.79 -10.73
C LEU A 119 -8.27 -10.30 -11.26
N ASN A 120 -8.78 -11.40 -10.72
CA ASN A 120 -10.02 -12.01 -11.18
C ASN A 120 -11.30 -11.30 -10.72
N ARG A 121 -11.24 -10.51 -9.64
CA ARG A 121 -12.35 -9.64 -9.23
C ARG A 121 -12.84 -8.74 -10.37
N LYS A 122 -11.94 -8.28 -11.26
CA LYS A 122 -12.33 -7.47 -12.42
C LYS A 122 -13.10 -8.24 -13.48
N LYS A 123 -12.81 -9.53 -13.67
CA LYS A 123 -13.55 -10.36 -14.64
C LYS A 123 -15.03 -10.53 -14.25
N GLN A 124 -15.36 -10.42 -12.96
CA GLN A 124 -16.73 -10.47 -12.47
C GLN A 124 -17.43 -9.11 -12.59
N GLN A 125 -16.77 -8.00 -12.27
CA GLN A 125 -17.38 -6.66 -12.41
C GLN A 125 -17.66 -6.23 -13.87
N THR A 126 -16.90 -6.69 -14.85
CA THR A 126 -17.24 -6.43 -16.27
C THR A 126 -18.40 -7.28 -16.80
N LYS A 127 -18.71 -8.43 -16.16
CA LYS A 127 -19.85 -9.27 -16.54
C LYS A 127 -21.17 -8.76 -15.94
N ASP A 128 -21.14 -8.16 -14.75
CA ASP A 128 -22.36 -7.61 -14.14
C ASP A 128 -22.86 -6.32 -14.84
N ASN A 129 -21.96 -5.54 -15.44
CA ASN A 129 -22.34 -4.32 -16.18
C ASN A 129 -22.85 -4.57 -17.62
N SER A 130 -22.84 -5.81 -18.11
CA SER A 130 -23.32 -6.18 -19.44
C SER A 130 -24.68 -6.91 -19.43
N ASN A 131 -25.31 -7.04 -18.26
CA ASN A 131 -26.63 -7.66 -18.09
C ASN A 131 -27.74 -6.65 -17.72
N ILE A 132 -27.45 -5.35 -17.88
CA ILE A 132 -28.42 -4.26 -17.77
C ILE A 132 -28.25 -3.39 -19.03
N ALA A 133 -28.65 -3.93 -20.17
CA ALA A 133 -28.93 -3.19 -21.40
C ALA A 133 -29.97 -3.99 -22.20
#